data_AF-A0A926DYR3-F1
#
_entry.id   AF-A0A926DYR3-F1
#
_cell.length_a   1.000
_cell.length_b   1.000
_cell.length_c   1.000
_cell.angle_alpha   90.00
_cell.angle_beta   90.00
_cell.angle_gamma   90.00
#
_symmetry.space_group_name_H-M   'P 1'
#
loop_
_entity.id
_entity.type
_entity.pdbx_description
1 polymer ?
#
loop_
_entity_poly.entity_id
_entity_poly.type
_entity_poly.pdbx_seq_one_letter_code
_entity_poly.pdbx_strand_id
1 'polypeptide(L)'
;MGLTAESTGLGAVDNGLVIRKEDPGDRVIALAGNPNVGKSTVFNELTGLKQHTGNWPGKTVTNAQGRYLHNGRGYVMVDIPGTYSLLAHSAEEEVARDFICFGNPDAVVVVCDATCLERNMNLVLQTIEITPNVVVCVNLMDEAAKKHIRIDFEQLSQNLGVPVVGTSARSRRGLDELMECVERVADGKQAAAPMKVRYNSYIEAAIGMVEPVLQGRIGDRINTRWAALKLIDADPSLVQSLTDFLGADPFEDDEVAQAVETARRYLAGEGLDEEHLRDSVVSCLVLGAESVCADAVFFEDRAYNERDRKIDYLLTSKWTGIPVMLLLLAGIFWLTITGANYPSQLLSDGLFWVQDRLTDLFTALNAPEWLHGALVLGVYRVLAWVVAVMLPPMAIFFPLFTLLEDAGYLPRVAFNLDRGFKKCRACGKQALTMCLVAGRAFLILPR
;
A
#
# COMPACT_ATOMS: atom_id res chain seq x y z
N MET A 1 0.97 44.10 27.04
CA MET A 1 1.98 43.02 26.98
C MET A 1 1.78 42.33 25.66
N GLY A 2 2.48 42.81 24.63
CA GLY A 2 2.39 42.28 23.29
C GLY A 2 3.16 40.97 23.21
N LEU A 3 2.53 39.93 22.68
CA LEU A 3 3.22 38.76 22.19
C LEU A 3 3.75 39.12 20.81
N THR A 4 5.05 39.33 20.73
CA THR A 4 5.78 39.67 19.51
C THR A 4 5.85 38.45 18.58
N ALA A 5 5.73 38.72 17.28
CA ALA A 5 5.81 37.77 16.17
C ALA A 5 7.22 37.16 15.96
N GLU A 6 8.09 37.22 16.97
CA GLU A 6 9.46 36.65 16.96
C GLU A 6 9.56 35.33 17.73
N SER A 7 8.49 34.86 18.39
CA SER A 7 8.51 33.59 19.17
C SER A 7 8.03 32.36 18.41
N THR A 8 7.56 32.52 17.17
CA THR A 8 7.22 31.44 16.26
C THR A 8 8.23 31.46 15.13
N GLY A 9 9.24 30.59 15.20
CA GLY A 9 10.19 30.40 14.11
C GLY A 9 9.46 30.22 12.80
N LEU A 10 9.86 30.98 11.79
CA LEU A 10 9.47 30.79 10.40
C LEU A 10 9.66 29.31 10.02
N GLY A 11 8.58 28.67 9.56
CA GLY A 11 8.57 27.28 9.14
C GLY A 11 7.18 26.63 9.04
N ALA A 12 6.09 27.39 9.22
CA ALA A 12 4.74 26.90 8.99
C ALA A 12 4.34 27.14 7.52
N VAL A 13 4.79 26.25 6.64
CA VAL A 13 4.10 26.01 5.37
C VAL A 13 3.11 24.88 5.65
N ASP A 14 1.82 25.20 5.56
CA ASP A 14 0.67 24.44 6.04
C ASP A 14 0.28 23.23 5.15
N ASN A 15 1.26 22.59 4.48
CA ASN A 15 1.04 21.48 3.53
C ASN A 15 1.63 20.13 4.00
N GLY A 16 2.27 20.08 5.18
CA GLY A 16 2.90 18.86 5.72
C GLY A 16 2.11 18.20 6.85
N LEU A 17 2.27 16.89 7.03
CA LEU A 17 1.82 16.20 8.24
C LEU A 17 2.41 16.90 9.48
N VAL A 18 1.58 17.29 10.45
CA VAL A 18 2.08 17.80 11.74
C VAL A 18 2.62 16.64 12.55
N ILE A 19 3.93 16.40 12.42
CA ILE A 19 4.65 15.39 13.18
C ILE A 19 4.69 15.82 14.64
N ARG A 20 4.04 15.05 15.52
CA ARG A 20 4.05 15.33 16.96
C ARG A 20 5.28 14.69 17.60
N LYS A 21 6.30 15.51 17.85
CA LYS A 21 7.44 15.14 18.70
C LYS A 21 7.12 15.49 20.15
N GLU A 22 7.38 14.58 21.08
CA GLU A 22 7.25 14.88 22.52
C GLU A 22 8.52 15.57 23.02
N ASP A 23 9.68 15.13 22.50
CA ASP A 23 10.98 15.73 22.77
C ASP A 23 11.60 16.28 21.47
N PRO A 24 12.29 17.45 21.49
CA PRO A 24 12.96 17.99 20.29
C PRO A 24 14.01 17.06 19.68
N GLY A 25 14.57 16.15 20.50
CA GLY A 25 15.54 15.13 20.08
C GLY A 25 14.92 13.86 19.49
N ASP A 26 13.58 13.77 19.42
CA ASP A 26 12.88 12.65 18.82
C ASP A 26 13.16 12.58 17.31
N ARG A 27 13.49 11.36 16.84
CA ARG A 27 13.77 11.06 15.44
C ARG A 27 12.49 10.67 14.70
N VAL A 28 12.31 11.14 13.47
CA VAL A 28 11.17 10.79 12.62
C VAL A 28 11.54 9.64 11.72
N ILE A 29 10.83 8.53 11.84
CA ILE A 29 11.05 7.33 11.04
C ILE A 29 9.83 7.06 10.16
N ALA A 30 10.04 7.06 8.84
CA ALA A 30 9.04 6.71 7.86
C ALA A 30 8.94 5.18 7.72
N LEU A 31 7.74 4.59 7.81
CA LEU A 31 7.49 3.21 7.42
C LEU A 31 6.83 3.17 6.04
N ALA A 32 7.58 2.76 5.03
CA ALA A 32 7.10 2.54 3.67
C ALA A 32 6.99 1.03 3.38
N GLY A 33 6.23 0.64 2.36
CA GLY A 33 6.10 -0.76 1.97
C GLY A 33 4.91 -1.01 1.07
N ASN A 34 4.93 -2.12 0.33
CA ASN A 34 3.79 -2.56 -0.45
C ASN A 34 2.58 -2.86 0.45
N PRO A 35 1.35 -2.81 -0.07
CA PRO A 35 0.19 -3.34 0.64
C PRO A 35 0.41 -4.80 1.08
N ASN A 36 -0.06 -5.16 2.27
CA ASN A 36 -0.06 -6.51 2.82
C ASN A 36 1.31 -7.15 3.14
N VAL A 37 2.40 -6.39 3.18
CA VAL A 37 3.75 -6.86 3.59
C VAL A 37 3.95 -6.95 5.12
N GLY A 38 2.91 -6.67 5.89
CA GLY A 38 2.98 -6.59 7.35
C GLY A 38 3.55 -5.28 7.89
N LYS A 39 3.58 -4.20 7.09
CA LYS A 39 3.95 -2.84 7.52
C LYS A 39 3.19 -2.39 8.78
N SER A 40 1.86 -2.50 8.78
CA SER A 40 1.04 -2.17 9.95
C SER A 40 1.31 -3.10 11.14
N THR A 41 1.72 -4.35 10.92
CA THR A 41 2.15 -5.26 11.99
C THR A 41 3.45 -4.77 12.62
N VAL A 42 4.46 -4.40 11.81
CA VAL A 42 5.71 -3.79 12.30
C VAL A 42 5.41 -2.51 13.08
N PHE A 43 4.56 -1.63 12.54
CA PHE A 43 4.14 -0.40 13.20
C PHE A 43 3.46 -0.65 14.56
N ASN A 44 2.51 -1.58 14.62
CA ASN A 44 1.77 -1.90 15.83
C ASN A 44 2.66 -2.54 16.90
N GLU A 45 3.56 -3.43 16.51
CA GLU A 45 4.46 -4.09 17.47
C GLU A 45 5.52 -3.14 18.04
N LEU A 46 5.96 -2.15 17.25
CA LEU A 46 6.87 -1.10 17.74
C LEU A 46 6.13 -0.07 18.60
N THR A 47 4.99 0.46 18.16
CA THR A 47 4.33 1.60 18.83
C THR A 47 3.34 1.19 19.93
N GLY A 48 2.90 -0.07 19.94
CA GLY A 48 1.88 -0.56 20.87
C GLY A 48 0.58 0.24 20.79
N LEU A 49 0.02 0.62 21.94
CA LEU A 49 -1.23 1.39 22.03
C LEU A 49 -1.06 2.91 21.86
N LYS A 50 0.17 3.41 21.69
CA LYS A 50 0.48 4.85 21.63
C LYS A 50 0.42 5.38 20.20
N GLN A 51 -0.75 5.22 19.59
CA GLN A 51 -0.98 5.61 18.19
C GLN A 51 -1.96 6.78 18.11
N HIS A 52 -1.67 7.69 17.20
CA HIS A 52 -2.56 8.76 16.79
C HIS A 52 -2.91 8.56 15.32
N THR A 53 -4.19 8.34 15.06
CA THR A 53 -4.72 8.30 13.69
C THR A 53 -5.30 9.65 13.31
N GLY A 54 -5.02 10.09 12.09
CA GLY A 54 -5.57 11.31 11.49
C GLY A 54 -5.75 11.15 9.98
N ASN A 55 -5.95 12.25 9.27
CA ASN A 55 -5.90 12.28 7.80
C ASN A 55 -4.72 13.12 7.35
N TRP A 56 -4.16 12.79 6.19
CA TRP A 56 -3.17 13.64 5.54
C TRP A 56 -3.80 14.97 5.12
N PRO A 57 -3.12 16.13 5.31
CA PRO A 57 -3.67 17.44 4.97
C PRO A 57 -4.21 17.49 3.53
N GLY A 58 -5.44 17.96 3.36
CA GLY A 58 -6.06 18.09 2.03
C GLY A 58 -6.39 16.77 1.31
N LYS A 59 -6.21 15.60 1.95
CA LYS A 59 -6.46 14.28 1.34
C LYS A 59 -7.37 13.43 2.24
N THR A 60 -8.12 12.51 1.63
CA THR A 60 -8.97 11.52 2.34
C THR A 60 -8.20 10.28 2.81
N VAL A 61 -6.88 10.32 2.73
CA VAL A 61 -6.01 9.21 3.10
C VAL A 61 -5.74 9.28 4.59
N THR A 62 -5.95 8.16 5.30
CA THR A 62 -5.66 8.05 6.72
C THR A 62 -4.15 8.02 6.96
N ASN A 63 -3.73 8.66 8.06
CA ASN A 63 -2.37 8.57 8.58
C ASN A 63 -2.40 7.95 9.97
N ALA A 64 -1.36 7.17 10.31
CA ALA A 64 -1.10 6.74 11.67
C ALA A 64 0.34 7.13 12.06
N GLN A 65 0.48 7.76 13.23
CA GLN A 65 1.78 8.03 13.82
C GLN A 65 1.82 7.45 15.24
N GLY A 66 2.96 6.97 15.68
CA GLY A 66 3.12 6.43 17.03
C GLY A 66 4.52 6.62 17.57
N ARG A 67 4.63 6.75 18.88
CA ARG A 67 5.92 6.95 19.56
C ARG A 67 6.47 5.61 20.04
N TYR A 68 7.71 5.33 19.70
CA TYR A 68 8.48 4.20 20.21
C TYR A 68 9.67 4.72 21.02
N LEU A 69 9.98 4.07 22.14
CA LEU A 69 11.13 4.40 22.97
C LEU A 69 12.16 3.27 22.84
N HIS A 70 13.34 3.59 22.31
CA HIS A 70 14.44 2.65 22.17
C HIS A 70 15.69 3.26 22.81
N ASN A 71 16.40 2.51 23.66
CA ASN A 71 17.60 2.97 24.37
C ASN A 71 17.44 4.33 25.10
N GLY A 72 16.23 4.63 25.59
CA GLY A 72 15.94 5.89 26.27
C GLY A 72 15.73 7.10 25.35
N ARG A 73 15.73 6.91 24.02
CA ARG A 73 15.45 7.93 23.00
C ARG A 73 14.10 7.67 22.32
N GLY A 74 13.35 8.74 22.03
CA GLY A 74 12.08 8.63 21.34
C GLY A 74 12.22 8.64 19.82
N TYR A 75 11.41 7.81 19.18
CA TYR A 75 11.26 7.68 17.74
C TYR A 75 9.79 7.86 17.40
N VAL A 76 9.49 8.81 16.52
CA VAL A 76 8.16 9.02 15.97
C VAL A 76 8.06 8.21 14.68
N MET A 77 7.38 7.08 14.76
CA MET A 77 7.09 6.22 13.62
C MET A 77 5.90 6.80 12.86
N VAL A 78 6.04 7.00 11.56
CA VAL A 78 4.97 7.47 10.68
C VAL A 78 4.64 6.36 9.69
N ASP A 79 3.41 5.86 9.73
CA ASP A 79 2.93 4.82 8.84
C ASP A 79 2.46 5.42 7.51
N ILE A 80 3.29 5.28 6.48
CA ILE A 80 2.96 5.78 5.15
C ILE A 80 1.94 4.83 4.50
N PRO A 81 0.96 5.32 3.71
CA PRO A 81 0.08 4.47 2.92
C PRO A 81 0.85 3.41 2.13
N GLY A 82 0.30 2.20 2.04
CA GLY A 82 0.95 1.10 1.32
C GLY A 82 0.95 1.36 -0.19
N THR A 83 2.13 1.38 -0.82
CA THR A 83 2.31 1.76 -2.23
C THR A 83 3.25 0.80 -2.93
N TYR A 84 3.07 0.60 -4.24
CA TYR A 84 3.96 -0.26 -5.04
C TYR A 84 5.06 0.54 -5.75
N SER A 85 4.88 1.86 -5.87
CA SER A 85 5.75 2.77 -6.60
C SER A 85 5.57 4.20 -6.07
N LEU A 86 6.59 5.03 -6.25
CA LEU A 86 6.58 6.48 -6.02
C LEU A 86 6.42 7.26 -7.33
N LEU A 87 6.19 6.55 -8.45
CA LEU A 87 5.63 7.10 -9.70
C LEU A 87 4.13 7.28 -9.47
N ALA A 88 3.73 8.43 -8.94
CA ALA A 88 2.39 8.63 -8.40
C ALA A 88 1.28 8.48 -9.46
N HIS A 89 0.40 7.49 -9.26
CA HIS A 89 -0.83 7.31 -10.04
C HIS A 89 -2.09 7.32 -9.16
N SER A 90 -1.90 7.51 -7.86
CA SER A 90 -2.96 7.53 -6.85
C SER A 90 -2.62 8.50 -5.73
N ALA A 91 -3.64 8.99 -5.03
CA ALA A 91 -3.45 9.87 -3.87
C ALA A 91 -2.61 9.20 -2.75
N GLU A 92 -2.68 7.87 -2.62
CA GLU A 92 -1.85 7.09 -1.68
C GLU A 92 -0.36 7.17 -2.05
N GLU A 93 -0.04 7.03 -3.34
CA GLU A 93 1.32 7.12 -3.87
C GLU A 93 1.88 8.54 -3.84
N GLU A 94 1.05 9.56 -4.15
CA GLU A 94 1.42 10.97 -4.00
C GLU A 94 1.84 11.26 -2.55
N VAL A 95 0.99 10.89 -1.59
CA VAL A 95 1.26 11.10 -0.15
C VAL A 95 2.54 10.41 0.29
N ALA A 96 2.78 9.18 -0.17
CA ALA A 96 4.00 8.44 0.15
C ALA A 96 5.26 9.10 -0.41
N ARG A 97 5.22 9.49 -1.70
CA ARG A 97 6.30 10.21 -2.37
C ARG A 97 6.60 11.52 -1.66
N ASP A 98 5.58 12.33 -1.41
CA ASP A 98 5.75 13.67 -0.87
C ASP A 98 6.30 13.63 0.57
N PHE A 99 5.89 12.65 1.39
CA PHE A 99 6.46 12.49 2.72
C PHE A 99 7.92 12.02 2.69
N ILE A 100 8.27 11.07 1.81
CA ILE A 100 9.66 10.59 1.69
C ILE A 100 10.58 11.70 1.15
N CYS A 101 10.10 12.51 0.19
CA CYS A 101 10.89 13.57 -0.43
C CYS A 101 10.97 14.84 0.41
N PHE A 102 9.85 15.29 0.98
CA PHE A 102 9.71 16.63 1.56
C PHE A 102 9.46 16.60 3.08
N GLY A 103 9.08 15.45 3.64
CA GLY A 103 8.83 15.27 5.06
C GLY A 103 10.09 15.25 5.93
N ASN A 104 11.29 15.25 5.31
CA ASN A 104 12.59 15.17 5.97
C ASN A 104 12.67 14.08 7.06
N PRO A 105 12.34 12.82 6.76
CA PRO A 105 12.50 11.73 7.73
C PRO A 105 13.99 11.52 8.06
N ASP A 106 14.30 11.25 9.34
CA ASP A 106 15.66 10.93 9.77
C ASP A 106 16.11 9.56 9.22
N ALA A 107 15.17 8.62 9.06
CA ALA A 107 15.37 7.39 8.29
C ALA A 107 14.05 6.85 7.70
N VAL A 108 14.15 6.07 6.62
CA VAL A 108 13.02 5.39 5.98
C VAL A 108 13.22 3.88 6.09
N VAL A 109 12.28 3.21 6.75
CA VAL A 109 12.21 1.74 6.77
C VAL A 109 11.29 1.29 5.65
N VAL A 110 11.83 0.55 4.70
CA VAL A 110 11.03 -0.06 3.63
C VAL A 110 10.75 -1.52 4.01
N VAL A 111 9.49 -1.82 4.34
CA VAL A 111 9.04 -3.16 4.71
C VAL A 111 8.74 -3.95 3.44
N CYS A 112 9.39 -5.10 3.28
CA CYS A 112 9.25 -5.99 2.14
C CYS A 112 8.78 -7.38 2.60
N ASP A 113 7.96 -8.04 1.77
CA ASP A 113 7.59 -9.44 1.99
C ASP A 113 8.73 -10.37 1.51
N ALA A 114 9.26 -11.18 2.43
CA ALA A 114 10.29 -12.18 2.17
C ALA A 114 9.90 -13.22 1.10
N THR A 115 8.60 -13.48 0.92
CA THR A 115 8.11 -14.47 -0.03
C THR A 115 8.04 -13.97 -1.47
N CYS A 116 8.09 -12.65 -1.70
CA CYS A 116 8.05 -12.04 -3.02
C CYS A 116 9.00 -10.82 -3.13
N LEU A 117 10.24 -10.99 -2.66
CA LEU A 117 11.19 -9.89 -2.46
C LEU A 117 11.47 -9.06 -3.73
N GLU A 118 11.66 -9.71 -4.89
CA GLU A 118 11.91 -9.06 -6.19
C GLU A 118 10.86 -7.99 -6.52
N ARG A 119 9.58 -8.29 -6.29
CA ARG A 119 8.48 -7.34 -6.54
C ARG A 119 8.48 -6.16 -5.58
N ASN A 120 8.93 -6.37 -4.34
CA ASN A 120 9.01 -5.32 -3.33
C ASN A 120 10.23 -4.41 -3.56
N MET A 121 11.26 -4.92 -4.22
CA MET A 121 12.51 -4.20 -4.44
C MET A 121 12.33 -2.95 -5.31
N ASN A 122 11.29 -2.87 -6.14
CA ASN A 122 10.97 -1.67 -6.90
C ASN A 122 10.81 -0.44 -5.99
N LEU A 123 10.03 -0.56 -4.90
CA LEU A 123 9.85 0.53 -3.93
C LEU A 123 11.17 0.85 -3.20
N VAL A 124 11.95 -0.19 -2.87
CA VAL A 124 13.26 -0.02 -2.21
C VAL A 124 14.19 0.81 -3.08
N LEU A 125 14.38 0.44 -4.36
CA LEU A 125 15.25 1.14 -5.29
C LEU A 125 14.85 2.61 -5.47
N GLN A 126 13.54 2.88 -5.64
CA GLN A 126 13.04 4.25 -5.76
C GLN A 126 13.25 5.07 -4.47
N THR A 127 13.12 4.44 -3.30
CA THR A 127 13.35 5.13 -2.01
C THR A 127 14.83 5.48 -1.83
N ILE A 128 15.72 4.55 -2.20
CA ILE A 128 17.18 4.72 -2.15
C ILE A 128 17.65 5.83 -3.12
N GLU A 129 16.96 6.02 -4.25
CA GLU A 129 17.22 7.17 -5.14
C GLU A 129 16.85 8.53 -4.53
N ILE A 130 15.87 8.56 -3.62
CA ILE A 130 15.42 9.80 -2.98
C ILE A 130 16.31 10.15 -1.79
N THR A 131 16.58 9.17 -0.91
CA THR A 131 17.34 9.39 0.33
C THR A 131 18.34 8.27 0.59
N PRO A 132 19.55 8.58 1.09
CA PRO A 132 20.51 7.56 1.50
C PRO A 132 20.14 6.89 2.84
N ASN A 133 19.23 7.47 3.62
CA ASN A 133 18.90 7.03 4.97
C ASN A 133 17.82 5.94 4.96
N VAL A 134 18.09 4.82 4.27
CA VAL A 134 17.13 3.72 4.11
C VAL A 134 17.55 2.49 4.93
N VAL A 135 16.57 1.79 5.51
CA VAL A 135 16.74 0.47 6.11
C VAL A 135 15.70 -0.47 5.48
N VAL A 136 16.14 -1.60 4.95
CA VAL A 136 15.23 -2.59 4.34
C VAL A 136 14.85 -3.62 5.39
N CYS A 137 13.55 -3.73 5.67
CA CYS A 137 12.98 -4.69 6.60
C CYS A 137 12.33 -5.83 5.82
N VAL A 138 13.00 -6.97 5.71
CA VAL A 138 12.47 -8.17 5.05
C VAL A 138 11.61 -8.95 6.05
N ASN A 139 10.30 -8.70 6.04
CA ASN A 139 9.33 -9.28 6.97
C ASN A 139 8.74 -10.59 6.43
N LEU A 140 7.96 -11.29 7.28
CA LEU A 140 7.33 -12.59 6.97
C LEU A 140 8.36 -13.73 6.77
N MET A 141 9.48 -13.68 7.50
CA MET A 141 10.51 -14.72 7.45
C MET A 141 10.02 -16.11 7.88
N ASP A 142 8.99 -16.18 8.72
CA ASP A 142 8.31 -17.42 9.09
C ASP A 142 7.56 -18.06 7.91
N GLU A 143 6.96 -17.26 7.04
CA GLU A 143 6.32 -17.75 5.80
C GLU A 143 7.37 -18.11 4.74
N ALA A 144 8.45 -17.34 4.63
CA ALA A 144 9.57 -17.66 3.74
C ALA A 144 10.21 -19.00 4.09
N ALA A 145 10.40 -19.28 5.39
CA ALA A 145 10.92 -20.56 5.87
C ALA A 145 10.00 -21.75 5.50
N LYS A 146 8.67 -21.59 5.63
CA LYS A 146 7.70 -22.62 5.20
C LYS A 146 7.74 -22.87 3.70
N LYS A 147 8.06 -21.85 2.90
CA LYS A 147 8.21 -21.92 1.45
C LYS A 147 9.63 -22.31 1.00
N HIS A 148 10.51 -22.67 1.92
CA HIS A 148 11.91 -23.04 1.62
C HIS A 148 12.67 -21.94 0.85
N ILE A 149 12.43 -20.68 1.21
CA ILE A 149 13.13 -19.51 0.67
C ILE A 149 14.25 -19.15 1.64
N ARG A 150 15.48 -19.08 1.12
CA ARG A 150 16.65 -18.59 1.85
C ARG A 150 17.06 -17.23 1.30
N ILE A 151 17.36 -16.30 2.19
CA ILE A 151 17.76 -14.94 1.83
C ILE A 151 19.09 -14.65 2.52
N ASP A 152 20.08 -14.25 1.74
CA ASP A 152 21.36 -13.75 2.22
C ASP A 152 21.26 -12.24 2.45
N PHE A 153 21.06 -11.84 3.71
CA PHE A 153 20.91 -10.43 4.07
C PHE A 153 22.21 -9.63 3.92
N GLU A 154 23.36 -10.28 4.07
CA GLU A 154 24.65 -9.62 3.92
C GLU A 154 24.90 -9.30 2.44
N GLN A 155 24.70 -10.28 1.55
CA GLN A 155 24.80 -10.06 0.11
C GLN A 155 23.77 -9.02 -0.37
N LEU A 156 22.51 -9.11 0.09
CA LEU A 156 21.49 -8.14 -0.29
C LEU A 156 21.84 -6.71 0.19
N SER A 157 22.39 -6.58 1.39
CA SER A 157 22.86 -5.30 1.93
C SER A 157 24.03 -4.74 1.14
N GLN A 158 24.96 -5.59 0.70
CA GLN A 158 26.08 -5.20 -0.17
C GLN A 158 25.58 -4.74 -1.55
N ASN A 159 24.63 -5.46 -2.15
CA ASN A 159 24.07 -5.13 -3.46
C ASN A 159 23.33 -3.79 -3.44
N LEU A 160 22.58 -3.51 -2.36
CA LEU A 160 21.80 -2.28 -2.21
C LEU A 160 22.61 -1.10 -1.64
N GLY A 161 23.69 -1.37 -0.90
CA GLY A 161 24.46 -0.35 -0.19
C GLY A 161 23.78 0.24 1.04
N VAL A 162 22.71 -0.40 1.53
CA VAL A 162 21.93 0.00 2.71
C VAL A 162 21.69 -1.21 3.63
N PRO A 163 21.50 -1.04 4.95
CA PRO A 163 21.26 -2.15 5.86
C PRO A 163 19.96 -2.90 5.55
N VAL A 164 20.04 -4.23 5.63
CA VAL A 164 18.91 -5.15 5.43
C VAL A 164 18.76 -5.99 6.69
N VAL A 165 17.55 -6.09 7.23
CA VAL A 165 17.23 -6.90 8.41
C VAL A 165 16.05 -7.81 8.13
N GLY A 166 16.18 -9.08 8.49
CA GLY A 166 15.10 -10.07 8.44
C GLY A 166 14.22 -10.02 9.69
N THR A 167 12.91 -9.96 9.52
CA THR A 167 11.96 -9.89 10.64
C THR A 167 10.80 -10.88 10.50
N SER A 168 10.24 -11.26 11.65
CA SER A 168 8.90 -11.85 11.73
C SER A 168 8.13 -11.03 12.78
N ALA A 169 7.50 -9.95 12.30
CA ALA A 169 6.89 -8.93 13.16
C ALA A 169 5.88 -9.53 14.14
N ARG A 170 5.02 -10.45 13.67
CA ARG A 170 4.02 -11.15 14.52
C ARG A 170 4.64 -11.90 15.69
N SER A 171 5.87 -12.40 15.51
CA SER A 171 6.62 -13.13 16.55
C SER A 171 7.59 -12.23 17.32
N ARG A 172 7.61 -10.91 17.06
CA ARG A 172 8.57 -9.92 17.57
C ARG A 172 10.04 -10.27 17.31
N ARG A 173 10.34 -11.11 16.32
CA ARG A 173 11.72 -11.50 15.99
C ARG A 173 12.32 -10.50 15.01
N GLY A 174 13.54 -10.03 15.30
CA GLY A 174 14.30 -9.10 14.46
C GLY A 174 13.90 -7.62 14.58
N LEU A 175 12.90 -7.27 15.40
CA LEU A 175 12.48 -5.87 15.57
C LEU A 175 13.51 -5.03 16.34
N ASP A 176 14.20 -5.62 17.32
CA ASP A 176 15.27 -4.92 18.05
C ASP A 176 16.46 -4.63 17.12
N GLU A 177 16.90 -5.62 16.35
CA GLU A 177 17.95 -5.47 15.32
C GLU A 177 17.58 -4.43 14.25
N LEU A 178 16.32 -4.42 13.82
CA LEU A 178 15.80 -3.40 12.91
C LEU A 178 15.96 -2.00 13.51
N MET A 179 15.61 -1.82 14.78
CA MET A 179 15.69 -0.53 15.45
C MET A 179 17.12 -0.09 15.74
N GLU A 180 18.04 -1.02 16.02
CA GLU A 180 19.47 -0.73 16.10
C GLU A 180 20.02 -0.24 14.74
N CYS A 181 19.61 -0.85 13.63
CA CYS A 181 19.93 -0.37 12.28
C CYS A 181 19.37 1.03 12.03
N VAL A 182 18.09 1.26 12.36
CA VAL A 182 17.42 2.56 12.23
C VAL A 182 18.14 3.64 13.04
N GLU A 183 18.53 3.35 14.28
CA GLU A 183 19.27 4.28 15.12
C GLU A 183 20.62 4.67 14.48
N ARG A 184 21.37 3.69 13.96
CA ARG A 184 22.66 3.94 13.29
C ARG A 184 22.52 4.79 12.03
N VAL A 185 21.49 4.53 11.23
CA VAL A 185 21.19 5.31 10.02
C VAL A 185 20.72 6.73 10.37
N ALA A 186 19.76 6.87 11.28
CA ALA A 186 19.20 8.16 11.69
C ALA A 186 20.21 9.09 12.37
N ASP A 187 21.25 8.53 13.00
CA ASP A 187 22.35 9.30 13.58
C ASP A 187 23.52 9.56 12.61
N GLY A 188 23.44 9.09 11.36
CA GLY A 188 24.52 9.23 10.39
C GLY A 188 25.80 8.46 10.78
N LYS A 189 25.69 7.50 11.70
CA LYS A 189 26.81 6.67 12.18
C LYS A 189 27.15 5.54 11.21
N GLN A 190 26.29 5.29 10.22
CA GLN A 190 26.52 4.34 9.15
C GLN A 190 26.62 5.10 7.83
N ALA A 191 27.81 5.07 7.21
CA ALA A 191 27.99 5.57 5.86
C ALA A 191 27.22 4.65 4.90
N ALA A 192 26.01 5.05 4.54
CA ALA A 192 25.28 4.40 3.45
C ALA A 192 25.91 4.86 2.13
N ALA A 193 26.26 3.90 1.28
CA ALA A 193 26.63 4.16 -0.11
C ALA A 193 25.59 3.48 -1.01
N PRO A 194 24.35 4.01 -1.06
CA PRO A 194 23.30 3.58 -1.96
C PRO A 194 23.78 3.10 -3.33
N MET A 195 23.27 1.95 -3.76
CA MET A 195 23.35 1.56 -5.15
C MET A 195 22.75 2.67 -6.02
N LYS A 196 23.50 3.09 -7.04
CA LYS A 196 22.97 3.99 -8.07
C LYS A 196 22.16 3.16 -9.08
N VAL A 197 20.86 3.39 -9.12
CA VAL A 197 19.99 2.85 -10.17
C VAL A 197 20.47 3.38 -11.53
N ARG A 198 20.74 2.46 -12.45
CA ARG A 198 21.19 2.75 -13.81
C ARG A 198 20.03 2.60 -14.77
N TYR A 199 19.74 3.68 -15.48
CA TYR A 199 18.78 3.67 -16.57
C TYR A 199 19.48 3.37 -17.89
N ASN A 200 18.71 3.27 -18.97
CA ASN A 200 19.27 3.17 -20.31
C ASN A 200 20.13 4.42 -20.63
N SER A 201 21.03 4.28 -21.61
CA SER A 201 21.99 5.34 -21.96
C SER A 201 21.34 6.67 -22.35
N TYR A 202 20.15 6.63 -22.95
CA TYR A 202 19.41 7.82 -23.37
C TYR A 202 18.86 8.60 -22.16
N ILE A 203 18.29 7.90 -21.18
CA ILE A 203 17.79 8.50 -19.94
C ILE A 203 18.96 9.05 -19.12
N GLU A 204 20.08 8.33 -19.03
CA GLU A 204 21.28 8.82 -18.33
C GLU A 204 21.83 10.11 -18.97
N ALA A 205 21.86 10.18 -20.30
CA ALA A 205 22.28 11.38 -21.01
C ALA A 205 21.32 12.55 -20.75
N ALA A 206 20.00 12.30 -20.78
CA ALA A 206 18.98 13.31 -20.48
C ALA A 206 19.10 13.83 -19.03
N ILE A 207 19.28 12.95 -18.05
CA ILE A 207 19.55 13.33 -16.66
C ILE A 207 20.80 14.21 -16.57
N GLY A 208 21.88 13.82 -17.26
CA GLY A 208 23.14 14.57 -17.29
C GLY A 208 23.05 15.97 -17.90
N MET A 209 22.01 16.26 -18.70
CA MET A 209 21.75 17.61 -19.22
C MET A 209 21.09 18.53 -18.17
N VAL A 210 20.32 17.96 -17.24
CA VAL A 210 19.49 18.73 -16.29
C VAL A 210 20.11 18.79 -14.89
N GLU A 211 20.72 17.70 -14.42
CA GLU A 211 21.30 17.56 -13.08
C GLU A 211 22.31 18.67 -12.72
N PRO A 212 23.25 19.08 -13.59
CA PRO A 212 24.21 20.14 -13.25
C PRO A 212 23.57 21.51 -13.03
N VAL A 213 22.51 21.81 -13.78
CA VAL A 213 21.77 23.08 -13.67
C VAL A 213 20.98 23.11 -12.37
N LEU A 214 20.30 22.00 -12.03
CA LEU A 214 19.54 21.87 -10.79
C LEU A 214 20.44 21.93 -9.56
N GLN A 215 21.63 21.32 -9.61
CA GLN A 215 22.57 21.32 -8.48
C GLN A 215 22.99 22.74 -8.08
N GLY A 216 23.13 23.64 -9.05
CA GLY A 216 23.43 25.05 -8.80
C GLY A 216 22.31 25.86 -8.14
N ARG A 217 21.08 25.32 -8.03
CA ARG A 217 19.89 26.03 -7.53
C ARG A 217 19.26 25.39 -6.30
N ILE A 218 19.08 24.07 -6.32
CA ILE A 218 18.40 23.30 -5.28
C ILE A 218 19.38 22.90 -4.15
N GLY A 219 20.67 22.78 -4.46
CA GLY A 219 21.70 22.32 -3.53
C GLY A 219 21.42 20.90 -3.00
N ASP A 220 21.81 20.65 -1.75
CA ASP A 220 21.69 19.32 -1.11
C ASP A 220 20.31 19.08 -0.43
N ARG A 221 19.30 19.91 -0.72
CA ARG A 221 17.97 19.77 -0.08
C ARG A 221 17.22 18.52 -0.55
N ILE A 222 17.42 18.15 -1.81
CA ILE A 222 16.79 17.00 -2.47
C ILE A 222 17.85 16.36 -3.36
N ASN A 223 17.76 15.05 -3.58
CA ASN A 223 18.55 14.37 -4.58
C ASN A 223 18.32 14.98 -5.99
N THR A 224 19.32 15.71 -6.49
CA THR A 224 19.26 16.47 -7.75
C THR A 224 19.07 15.57 -8.97
N ARG A 225 19.67 14.37 -8.95
CA ARG A 225 19.51 13.37 -10.00
C ARG A 225 18.07 12.86 -10.08
N TRP A 226 17.49 12.52 -8.94
CA TRP A 226 16.08 12.10 -8.87
C TRP A 226 15.16 13.22 -9.35
N ALA A 227 15.39 14.46 -8.87
CA ALA A 227 14.62 15.63 -9.30
C ALA A 227 14.74 15.88 -10.80
N ALA A 228 15.93 15.72 -11.39
CA ALA A 228 16.16 15.84 -12.83
C ALA A 228 15.30 14.85 -13.63
N LEU A 229 15.34 13.56 -13.27
CA LEU A 229 14.54 12.53 -13.94
C LEU A 229 13.04 12.86 -13.86
N LYS A 230 12.58 13.34 -12.70
CA LYS A 230 11.17 13.68 -12.48
C LYS A 230 10.70 14.93 -13.21
N LEU A 231 11.54 15.96 -13.32
CA LEU A 231 11.22 17.14 -14.12
C LEU A 231 11.15 16.80 -15.62
N ILE A 232 11.97 15.86 -16.09
CA ILE A 232 11.89 15.35 -17.47
C ILE A 232 10.55 14.63 -17.69
N ASP A 233 10.13 13.78 -16.75
CA ASP A 233 8.86 13.00 -16.77
C ASP A 233 7.59 13.87 -16.71
N ALA A 234 7.70 15.14 -16.32
CA ALA A 234 6.63 16.13 -16.34
C ALA A 234 5.41 15.83 -15.44
N ASP A 235 5.56 15.09 -14.34
CA ASP A 235 4.47 14.82 -13.40
C ASP A 235 3.96 16.14 -12.75
N PRO A 236 2.75 16.61 -13.09
CA PRO A 236 2.25 17.91 -12.61
C PRO A 236 2.09 17.96 -11.10
N SER A 237 1.75 16.82 -10.47
CA SER A 237 1.56 16.74 -9.02
C SER A 237 2.89 16.95 -8.27
N LEU A 238 3.97 16.40 -8.84
CA LEU A 238 5.30 16.51 -8.28
C LEU A 238 5.91 17.89 -8.51
N VAL A 239 5.71 18.47 -9.70
CA VAL A 239 6.14 19.84 -9.98
C VAL A 239 5.50 20.80 -8.98
N GLN A 240 4.20 20.68 -8.72
CA GLN A 240 3.54 21.49 -7.70
C GLN A 240 4.14 21.28 -6.30
N SER A 241 4.39 20.03 -5.92
CA SER A 241 4.96 19.71 -4.60
C SER A 241 6.40 20.23 -4.45
N LEU A 242 7.19 20.18 -5.53
CA LEU A 242 8.52 20.76 -5.61
C LEU A 242 8.47 22.29 -5.49
N THR A 243 7.55 22.94 -6.21
CA THR A 243 7.32 24.39 -6.14
C THR A 243 6.97 24.82 -4.72
N ASP A 244 6.04 24.12 -4.07
CA ASP A 244 5.63 24.41 -2.69
C ASP A 244 6.80 24.24 -1.70
N PHE A 245 7.63 23.20 -1.89
CA PHE A 245 8.77 22.93 -1.02
C PHE A 245 9.93 23.93 -1.22
N LEU A 246 10.22 24.31 -2.47
CA LEU A 246 11.29 25.24 -2.81
C LEU A 246 10.86 26.70 -2.58
N GLY A 247 9.56 26.99 -2.59
CA GLY A 247 8.98 28.33 -2.54
C GLY A 247 9.07 29.09 -3.86
N ALA A 248 9.51 28.44 -4.94
CA ALA A 248 9.62 28.97 -6.29
C ALA A 248 9.46 27.83 -7.29
N ASP A 249 8.85 28.11 -8.44
CA ASP A 249 8.66 27.10 -9.49
C ASP A 249 10.01 26.81 -10.17
N PRO A 250 10.48 25.55 -10.23
CA PRO A 250 11.70 25.20 -10.95
C PRO A 250 11.72 25.66 -12.41
N PHE A 251 10.56 25.81 -13.05
CA PHE A 251 10.42 26.26 -14.43
C PHE A 251 10.41 27.79 -14.60
N GLU A 252 10.35 28.57 -13.51
CA GLU A 252 10.57 30.03 -13.60
C GLU A 252 12.04 30.38 -13.91
N ASP A 253 12.97 29.46 -13.64
CA ASP A 253 14.36 29.61 -14.07
C ASP A 253 14.50 29.19 -15.54
N ASP A 254 14.81 30.18 -16.39
CA ASP A 254 15.01 29.98 -17.84
C ASP A 254 16.06 28.90 -18.15
N GLU A 255 17.12 28.76 -17.34
CA GLU A 255 18.16 27.75 -17.56
C GLU A 255 17.63 26.35 -17.30
N VAL A 256 16.86 26.16 -16.22
CA VAL A 256 16.25 24.87 -15.87
C VAL A 256 15.21 24.49 -16.92
N ALA A 257 14.33 25.42 -17.30
CA ALA A 257 13.30 25.20 -18.31
C ALA A 257 13.92 24.81 -19.67
N GLN A 258 14.99 25.50 -20.09
CA GLN A 258 15.72 25.17 -21.32
C GLN A 258 16.42 23.82 -21.24
N ALA A 259 17.01 23.47 -20.11
CA ALA A 259 17.68 22.18 -19.92
C ALA A 259 16.69 21.02 -20.00
N VAL A 260 15.55 21.12 -19.30
CA VAL A 260 14.49 20.10 -19.33
C VAL A 260 13.91 19.96 -20.74
N GLU A 261 13.61 21.06 -21.42
CA GLU A 261 13.10 21.04 -22.78
C GLU A 261 14.12 20.45 -23.78
N THR A 262 15.41 20.73 -23.60
CA THR A 262 16.48 20.13 -24.41
C THR A 262 16.57 18.62 -24.18
N ALA A 263 16.49 18.17 -22.93
CA ALA A 263 16.45 16.76 -22.58
C ALA A 263 15.23 16.03 -23.17
N ARG A 264 14.04 16.65 -23.11
CA ARG A 264 12.81 16.11 -23.73
C ARG A 264 12.93 16.00 -25.25
N ARG A 265 13.47 17.02 -25.92
CA ARG A 265 13.71 16.97 -27.38
C ARG A 265 14.72 15.91 -27.77
N TYR A 266 15.76 15.70 -26.97
CA TYR A 266 16.73 14.63 -27.17
C TYR A 266 16.06 13.26 -27.09
N LEU A 267 15.28 13.00 -26.02
CA LEU A 267 14.55 11.74 -25.85
C LEU A 267 13.53 11.49 -26.97
N ALA A 268 12.79 12.52 -27.38
CA ALA A 268 11.85 12.42 -28.49
C ALA A 268 12.55 12.10 -29.82
N GLY A 269 13.75 12.63 -30.06
CA GLY A 269 14.58 12.30 -31.21
C GLY A 269 15.01 10.83 -31.26
N GLU A 270 15.16 10.19 -30.10
CA GLU A 270 15.48 8.76 -29.94
C GLU A 270 14.22 7.87 -29.86
N GLY A 271 13.02 8.44 -30.06
CA GLY A 271 11.76 7.70 -30.04
C GLY A 271 11.21 7.38 -28.65
N LEU A 272 11.73 8.04 -27.60
CA LEU A 272 11.22 7.96 -26.23
C LEU A 272 10.31 9.16 -25.95
N ASP A 273 9.02 9.02 -26.26
CA ASP A 273 8.01 9.96 -25.78
C ASP A 273 7.72 9.78 -24.27
N GLU A 274 6.82 10.60 -23.70
CA GLU A 274 6.50 10.56 -22.26
C GLU A 274 5.95 9.22 -21.75
N GLU A 275 5.24 8.46 -22.58
CA GLU A 275 4.70 7.15 -22.17
C GLU A 275 5.81 6.09 -22.22
N HIS A 276 6.58 6.05 -23.32
CA HIS A 276 7.70 5.13 -23.47
C HIS A 276 8.84 5.41 -22.49
N LEU A 277 9.06 6.68 -22.10
CA LEU A 277 10.00 7.04 -21.04
C LEU A 277 9.62 6.37 -19.71
N ARG A 278 8.36 6.51 -19.29
CA ARG A 278 7.86 5.90 -18.05
C ARG A 278 7.98 4.39 -18.06
N ASP A 279 7.57 3.75 -19.16
CA ASP A 279 7.71 2.31 -19.33
C ASP A 279 9.17 1.87 -19.27
N SER A 280 10.09 2.64 -19.87
CA SER A 280 11.52 2.34 -19.84
C SER A 280 12.13 2.49 -18.44
N VAL A 281 11.74 3.54 -17.69
CA VAL A 281 12.13 3.74 -16.28
C VAL A 281 11.68 2.57 -15.43
N VAL A 282 10.40 2.18 -15.54
CA VAL A 282 9.85 1.04 -14.80
C VAL A 282 10.57 -0.26 -15.17
N SER A 283 10.83 -0.49 -16.45
CA SER A 283 11.57 -1.66 -16.93
C SER A 283 12.98 -1.72 -16.34
N CYS A 284 13.72 -0.60 -16.31
CA CYS A 284 15.04 -0.53 -15.70
C CYS A 284 15.01 -0.83 -14.20
N LEU A 285 14.00 -0.32 -13.47
CA LEU A 285 13.82 -0.60 -12.04
C LEU A 285 13.52 -2.08 -11.77
N VAL A 286 12.70 -2.73 -12.61
CA VAL A 286 12.40 -4.16 -12.49
C VAL A 286 13.64 -5.01 -12.76
N LEU A 287 14.41 -4.69 -13.81
CA LEU A 287 15.67 -5.39 -14.11
C LEU A 287 16.72 -5.16 -13.01
N GLY A 288 16.77 -3.94 -12.46
CA GLY A 288 17.61 -3.62 -11.30
C GLY A 288 17.24 -4.48 -10.09
N ALA A 289 15.94 -4.56 -9.78
CA ALA A 289 15.41 -5.38 -8.70
C ALA A 289 15.76 -6.87 -8.86
N GLU A 290 15.62 -7.42 -10.07
CA GLU A 290 16.02 -8.79 -10.39
C GLU A 290 17.53 -8.98 -10.17
N SER A 291 18.35 -8.06 -10.66
CA SER A 291 19.81 -8.14 -10.52
C SER A 291 20.28 -8.12 -9.06
N VAL A 292 19.62 -7.31 -8.22
CA VAL A 292 19.92 -7.20 -6.78
C VAL A 292 19.54 -8.46 -6.01
N CYS A 293 18.48 -9.16 -6.45
CA CYS A 293 18.01 -10.38 -5.78
C CYS A 293 18.68 -11.65 -6.30
N ALA A 294 19.27 -11.62 -7.50
CA ALA A 294 19.73 -12.80 -8.24
C ALA A 294 20.74 -13.69 -7.49
N ASP A 295 21.63 -13.09 -6.69
CA ASP A 295 22.65 -13.78 -5.90
C ASP A 295 22.39 -13.74 -4.38
N ALA A 296 21.27 -13.15 -3.96
CA ALA A 296 20.88 -13.02 -2.55
C ALA A 296 19.64 -13.83 -2.17
N VAL A 297 18.78 -14.18 -3.14
CA VAL A 297 17.52 -14.93 -2.88
C VAL A 297 17.59 -16.30 -3.53
N PHE A 298 17.47 -17.33 -2.70
CA PHE A 298 17.56 -18.73 -3.11
C PHE A 298 16.26 -19.47 -2.83
N PHE A 299 15.73 -20.12 -3.86
CA PHE A 299 14.56 -20.98 -3.76
C PHE A 299 15.03 -22.44 -3.83
N GLU A 300 14.81 -23.23 -2.77
CA GLU A 300 15.19 -24.67 -2.79
C GLU A 300 14.36 -25.46 -3.81
N ASP A 301 13.12 -25.02 -4.07
CA ASP A 301 12.17 -25.75 -4.90
C ASP A 301 11.72 -24.93 -6.12
N ARG A 302 12.49 -24.96 -7.21
CA ARG A 302 12.15 -24.27 -8.48
C ARG A 302 10.77 -24.69 -9.03
N ALA A 303 10.28 -25.88 -8.68
CA ALA A 303 9.01 -26.43 -9.14
C ALA A 303 7.76 -25.80 -8.46
N TYR A 304 7.89 -25.26 -7.24
CA TYR A 304 6.78 -24.57 -6.56
C TYR A 304 6.37 -23.31 -7.31
N ASN A 305 7.37 -22.54 -7.77
CA ASN A 305 7.18 -21.33 -8.55
C ASN A 305 6.55 -21.61 -9.94
N GLU A 306 6.80 -22.79 -10.53
CA GLU A 306 6.18 -23.14 -11.83
C GLU A 306 4.66 -23.38 -11.75
N ARG A 307 4.16 -23.98 -10.65
CA ARG A 307 2.72 -24.22 -10.48
C ARG A 307 1.97 -22.93 -10.18
N ASP A 308 2.49 -22.11 -9.26
CA ASP A 308 1.93 -20.80 -8.97
C ASP A 308 2.02 -19.87 -10.19
N ARG A 309 3.14 -19.87 -10.95
CA ARG A 309 3.22 -19.13 -12.23
C ARG A 309 2.25 -19.64 -13.28
N LYS A 310 1.99 -20.95 -13.38
CA LYS A 310 1.03 -21.51 -14.33
C LYS A 310 -0.40 -21.12 -13.97
N ILE A 311 -0.74 -21.17 -12.68
CA ILE A 311 -2.03 -20.71 -12.18
C ILE A 311 -2.15 -19.20 -12.42
N ASP A 312 -1.13 -18.42 -12.08
CA ASP A 312 -1.10 -16.97 -12.31
C ASP A 312 -1.23 -16.64 -13.79
N TYR A 313 -0.54 -17.37 -14.68
CA TYR A 313 -0.66 -17.17 -16.12
C TYR A 313 -2.06 -17.49 -16.64
N LEU A 314 -2.68 -18.58 -16.17
CA LEU A 314 -4.05 -18.95 -16.53
C LEU A 314 -5.06 -17.89 -16.05
N LEU A 315 -4.86 -17.36 -14.84
CA LEU A 315 -5.72 -16.38 -14.19
C LEU A 315 -5.50 -14.93 -14.69
N THR A 316 -4.31 -14.57 -15.16
CA THR A 316 -3.95 -13.22 -15.62
C THR A 316 -3.87 -13.07 -17.14
N SER A 317 -4.05 -14.15 -17.91
CA SER A 317 -4.10 -14.05 -19.38
C SER A 317 -5.30 -13.22 -19.86
N LYS A 318 -5.08 -12.37 -20.87
CA LYS A 318 -6.09 -11.49 -21.46
C LYS A 318 -7.33 -12.22 -21.99
N TRP A 319 -7.21 -13.50 -22.33
CA TRP A 319 -8.28 -14.30 -22.94
C TRP A 319 -8.89 -15.34 -21.99
N THR A 320 -8.08 -15.92 -21.10
CA THR A 320 -8.54 -16.94 -20.13
C THR A 320 -8.89 -16.36 -18.77
N GLY A 321 -8.35 -15.20 -18.40
CA GLY A 321 -8.58 -14.58 -17.10
C GLY A 321 -10.03 -14.16 -16.87
N ILE A 322 -10.69 -13.55 -17.86
CA ILE A 322 -12.10 -13.10 -17.72
C ILE A 322 -13.07 -14.29 -17.62
N PRO A 323 -13.01 -15.33 -18.48
CA PRO A 323 -13.90 -16.50 -18.36
C PRO A 323 -13.72 -17.27 -17.06
N VAL A 324 -12.48 -17.51 -16.64
CA VAL A 324 -12.19 -18.22 -15.38
C VAL A 324 -12.69 -17.43 -14.18
N MET A 325 -12.59 -16.10 -14.24
CA MET A 325 -13.12 -15.20 -13.21
C MET A 325 -14.63 -15.24 -13.10
N LEU A 326 -15.35 -15.18 -14.23
CA LEU A 326 -16.80 -15.30 -14.21
C LEU A 326 -17.24 -16.67 -13.68
N LEU A 327 -16.52 -17.74 -14.03
CA LEU A 327 -16.80 -19.09 -13.55
C LEU A 327 -16.56 -19.21 -12.04
N LEU A 328 -15.44 -18.68 -11.54
CA LEU A 328 -15.10 -18.72 -10.12
C LEU A 328 -16.09 -17.89 -9.29
N LEU A 329 -16.42 -16.67 -9.75
CA LEU A 329 -17.43 -15.83 -9.11
C LEU A 329 -18.82 -16.50 -9.13
N ALA A 330 -19.21 -17.12 -10.25
CA ALA A 330 -20.43 -17.91 -10.35
C ALA A 330 -20.43 -19.11 -9.41
N GLY A 331 -19.28 -19.78 -9.24
CA GLY A 331 -19.10 -20.88 -8.29
C GLY A 331 -19.31 -20.44 -6.85
N ILE A 332 -18.77 -19.28 -6.46
CA ILE A 332 -18.98 -18.70 -5.13
C ILE A 332 -20.41 -18.29 -4.92
N PHE A 333 -21.06 -17.66 -5.90
CA PHE A 333 -22.48 -17.34 -5.79
C PHE A 333 -23.34 -18.59 -5.69
N TRP A 334 -23.05 -19.61 -6.50
CA TRP A 334 -23.76 -20.88 -6.46
C TRP A 334 -23.60 -21.57 -5.11
N LEU A 335 -22.39 -21.59 -4.56
CA LEU A 335 -22.10 -22.18 -3.24
C LEU A 335 -22.74 -21.37 -2.13
N THR A 336 -22.72 -20.04 -2.22
CA THR A 336 -23.40 -19.15 -1.26
C THR A 336 -24.90 -19.39 -1.26
N ILE A 337 -25.55 -19.45 -2.43
CA ILE A 337 -27.01 -19.67 -2.53
C ILE A 337 -27.38 -21.07 -2.08
N THR A 338 -26.71 -22.09 -2.62
CA THR A 338 -27.04 -23.49 -2.32
C THR A 338 -26.69 -23.85 -0.89
N GLY A 339 -25.52 -23.40 -0.44
CA GLY A 339 -25.02 -23.59 0.91
C GLY A 339 -25.83 -22.82 1.95
N ALA A 340 -26.34 -21.63 1.64
CA ALA A 340 -27.16 -20.85 2.59
C ALA A 340 -28.60 -21.36 2.74
N ASN A 341 -29.15 -22.06 1.74
CA ASN A 341 -30.51 -22.59 1.84
C ASN A 341 -30.67 -23.55 3.03
N TYR A 342 -29.68 -24.41 3.30
CA TYR A 342 -29.71 -25.36 4.42
C TYR A 342 -29.77 -24.67 5.80
N PRO A 343 -28.79 -23.81 6.19
CA PRO A 343 -28.84 -23.09 7.46
C PRO A 343 -30.01 -22.10 7.51
N SER A 344 -30.45 -21.51 6.40
CA SER A 344 -31.61 -20.63 6.35
C SER A 344 -32.90 -21.37 6.73
N GLN A 345 -33.11 -22.57 6.18
CA GLN A 345 -34.25 -23.43 6.54
C GLN A 345 -34.21 -23.83 8.02
N LEU A 346 -33.05 -24.28 8.52
CA LEU A 346 -32.90 -24.64 9.93
C LEU A 346 -33.17 -23.45 10.88
N LEU A 347 -32.68 -22.25 10.53
CA LEU A 347 -32.92 -21.05 11.32
C LEU A 347 -34.39 -20.63 11.28
N SER A 348 -35.00 -20.68 10.09
CA SER A 348 -36.41 -20.40 9.87
C SER A 348 -37.27 -21.31 10.73
N ASP A 349 -37.08 -22.64 10.64
CA ASP A 349 -37.85 -23.62 11.40
C ASP A 349 -37.72 -23.40 12.91
N GLY A 350 -36.51 -23.11 13.40
CA GLY A 350 -36.27 -22.81 14.81
C GLY A 350 -36.93 -21.51 15.27
N LEU A 351 -36.79 -20.43 14.49
CA LEU A 351 -37.34 -19.11 14.86
C LEU A 351 -38.86 -19.06 14.76
N PHE A 352 -39.46 -19.73 13.77
CA PHE A 352 -40.91 -19.85 13.66
C PHE A 352 -41.50 -20.79 14.71
N TRP A 353 -40.80 -21.86 15.09
CA TRP A 353 -41.20 -22.67 16.24
C TRP A 353 -41.29 -21.85 17.54
N VAL A 354 -40.33 -20.93 17.76
CA VAL A 354 -40.40 -19.98 18.90
C VAL A 354 -41.56 -19.00 18.74
N GLN A 355 -41.87 -18.55 17.51
CA GLN A 355 -43.04 -17.70 17.24
C GLN A 355 -44.35 -18.39 17.67
N ASP A 356 -44.49 -19.67 17.37
CA ASP A 356 -45.69 -20.45 17.71
C ASP A 356 -45.82 -20.58 19.23
N ARG A 357 -44.72 -20.84 19.94
CA ARG A 357 -44.72 -20.88 21.42
C ARG A 357 -45.00 -19.52 22.06
N LEU A 358 -44.51 -18.43 21.47
CA LEU A 358 -44.86 -17.07 21.91
C LEU A 358 -46.33 -16.80 21.67
N THR A 359 -46.91 -17.29 20.57
CA THR A 359 -48.34 -17.17 20.29
C THR A 359 -49.16 -17.93 21.33
N ASP A 360 -48.81 -19.17 21.64
CA ASP A 360 -49.46 -19.99 22.68
C ASP A 360 -49.39 -19.34 24.07
N LEU A 361 -48.27 -18.67 24.39
CA LEU A 361 -48.11 -17.95 25.66
C LEU A 361 -49.02 -16.72 25.75
N PHE A 362 -49.14 -15.96 24.66
CA PHE A 362 -49.99 -14.77 24.62
C PHE A 362 -51.48 -15.14 24.65
N THR A 363 -51.89 -16.24 24.03
CA THR A 363 -53.25 -16.77 24.13
C THR A 363 -53.54 -17.33 25.52
N ALA A 364 -52.59 -18.03 26.17
CA ALA A 364 -52.75 -18.51 27.54
C ALA A 364 -52.90 -17.38 28.58
N LEU A 365 -52.28 -16.22 28.32
CA LEU A 365 -52.36 -15.02 29.16
C LEU A 365 -53.58 -14.14 28.87
N ASN A 366 -54.46 -14.50 27.93
CA ASN A 366 -55.56 -13.66 27.44
C ASN A 366 -55.09 -12.25 27.03
N ALA A 367 -53.94 -12.16 26.37
CA ALA A 367 -53.42 -10.88 25.91
C ALA A 367 -54.34 -10.27 24.82
N PRO A 368 -54.48 -8.92 24.76
CA PRO A 368 -55.25 -8.26 23.70
C PRO A 368 -54.68 -8.55 22.31
N GLU A 369 -55.56 -8.78 21.32
CA GLU A 369 -55.15 -9.10 19.94
C GLU A 369 -54.22 -8.07 19.31
N TRP A 370 -54.40 -6.79 19.63
CA TRP A 370 -53.54 -5.71 19.10
C TRP A 370 -52.09 -5.83 19.57
N LEU A 371 -51.86 -6.35 20.79
CA LEU A 371 -50.54 -6.48 21.39
C LEU A 371 -49.80 -7.70 20.84
N HIS A 372 -50.49 -8.83 20.71
CA HIS A 372 -49.96 -10.02 20.03
C HIS A 372 -49.64 -9.73 18.56
N GLY A 373 -50.56 -9.07 17.85
CA GLY A 373 -50.39 -8.67 16.46
C GLY A 373 -49.17 -7.76 16.25
N ALA A 374 -48.97 -6.76 17.12
CA ALA A 374 -47.84 -5.85 17.02
C ALA A 374 -46.49 -6.52 17.33
N LEU A 375 -46.41 -7.27 18.44
CA LEU A 375 -45.13 -7.81 18.92
C LEU A 375 -44.74 -9.11 18.25
N VAL A 376 -45.67 -10.07 18.11
CA VAL A 376 -45.36 -11.41 17.61
C VAL A 376 -45.46 -11.44 16.09
N LEU A 377 -46.59 -11.02 15.52
CA LEU A 377 -46.81 -11.05 14.07
C LEU A 377 -46.17 -9.87 13.33
N GLY A 378 -45.93 -8.76 14.03
CA GLY A 378 -45.22 -7.60 13.51
C GLY A 378 -43.71 -7.74 13.74
N VAL A 379 -43.24 -7.32 14.91
CA VAL A 379 -41.81 -7.19 15.21
C VAL A 379 -41.07 -8.52 15.10
N TYR A 380 -41.52 -9.53 15.84
CA TYR A 380 -40.80 -10.80 15.92
C TYR A 380 -40.78 -11.53 14.58
N ARG A 381 -41.93 -11.68 13.92
CA ARG A 381 -42.02 -12.36 12.62
C ARG A 381 -41.14 -11.70 11.56
N VAL A 382 -41.14 -10.37 11.48
CA VAL A 382 -40.28 -9.63 10.54
C VAL A 382 -38.81 -9.85 10.87
N LEU A 383 -38.43 -9.76 12.15
CA LEU A 383 -37.04 -9.97 12.57
C LEU A 383 -36.60 -11.41 12.30
N ALA A 384 -37.41 -12.40 12.65
CA ALA A 384 -37.15 -13.81 12.40
C ALA A 384 -36.96 -14.09 10.91
N TRP A 385 -37.80 -13.51 10.05
CA TRP A 385 -37.70 -13.68 8.62
C TRP A 385 -36.44 -13.03 8.03
N VAL A 386 -36.13 -11.78 8.42
CA VAL A 386 -34.91 -11.09 7.98
C VAL A 386 -33.66 -11.85 8.42
N VAL A 387 -33.59 -12.29 9.67
CA VAL A 387 -32.45 -13.04 10.19
C VAL A 387 -32.32 -14.39 9.48
N ALA A 388 -33.41 -15.14 9.31
CA ALA A 388 -33.36 -16.45 8.66
C ALA A 388 -32.96 -16.37 7.18
N VAL A 389 -33.39 -15.34 6.45
CA VAL A 389 -33.14 -15.23 5.00
C VAL A 389 -31.82 -14.54 4.69
N MET A 390 -31.45 -13.47 5.40
CA MET A 390 -30.30 -12.63 5.02
C MET A 390 -29.00 -13.01 5.72
N LEU A 391 -29.05 -13.52 6.96
CA LEU A 391 -27.83 -13.80 7.74
C LEU A 391 -27.01 -14.98 7.18
N PRO A 392 -27.59 -16.14 6.83
CA PRO A 392 -26.81 -17.29 6.39
C PRO A 392 -26.01 -17.07 5.10
N PRO A 393 -26.56 -16.44 4.05
CA PRO A 393 -25.77 -16.12 2.86
C PRO A 393 -24.59 -15.20 3.16
N MET A 394 -24.77 -14.17 3.99
CA MET A 394 -23.68 -13.26 4.38
C MET A 394 -22.59 -13.99 5.16
N ALA A 395 -22.98 -14.87 6.10
CA ALA A 395 -22.06 -15.67 6.89
C ALA A 395 -21.19 -16.63 6.06
N ILE A 396 -21.67 -17.04 4.88
CA ILE A 396 -20.91 -17.87 3.95
C ILE A 396 -20.10 -17.01 2.97
N PHE A 397 -20.72 -15.98 2.41
CA PHE A 397 -20.11 -15.12 1.39
C PHE A 397 -18.88 -14.38 1.90
N PHE A 398 -18.94 -13.76 3.08
CA PHE A 398 -17.83 -12.95 3.59
C PHE A 398 -16.56 -13.77 3.83
N PRO A 399 -16.58 -14.93 4.53
CA PRO A 399 -15.39 -15.76 4.68
C PRO A 399 -14.81 -16.24 3.35
N LEU A 400 -15.66 -16.66 2.39
CA LEU A 400 -15.20 -17.06 1.06
C LEU A 400 -14.56 -15.90 0.29
N PHE A 401 -15.13 -14.70 0.41
CA PHE A 401 -14.61 -13.50 -0.21
C PHE A 401 -13.27 -13.07 0.42
N THR A 402 -13.16 -13.10 1.75
CA THR A 402 -11.89 -12.83 2.45
C THR A 402 -10.82 -13.85 2.07
N LEU A 403 -11.16 -15.14 1.95
CA LEU A 403 -10.21 -16.15 1.47
C LEU A 403 -9.72 -15.87 0.04
N LEU A 404 -10.57 -15.34 -0.84
CA LEU A 404 -10.14 -14.90 -2.17
C LEU A 404 -9.25 -13.64 -2.14
N GLU A 405 -9.53 -12.74 -1.21
CA GLU A 405 -8.72 -11.55 -0.98
C GLU A 405 -7.32 -11.93 -0.50
N ASP A 406 -7.24 -12.79 0.51
CA ASP A 406 -6.01 -13.32 1.10
C ASP A 406 -5.21 -14.16 0.09
N ALA A 407 -5.89 -14.90 -0.80
CA ALA A 407 -5.25 -15.61 -1.91
C ALA A 407 -4.73 -14.67 -3.03
N GLY A 408 -4.93 -13.36 -2.90
CA GLY A 408 -4.47 -12.36 -3.87
C GLY A 408 -5.27 -12.38 -5.18
N TYR A 409 -6.42 -13.05 -5.23
CA TYR A 409 -7.23 -13.17 -6.43
C TYR A 409 -7.95 -11.86 -6.79
N LEU A 410 -8.51 -11.18 -5.78
CA LEU A 410 -9.24 -9.92 -5.95
C LEU A 410 -8.38 -8.79 -6.55
N PRO A 411 -7.14 -8.56 -6.11
CA PRO A 411 -6.22 -7.64 -6.77
C PRO A 411 -5.97 -7.98 -8.26
N ARG A 412 -5.88 -9.28 -8.60
CA ARG A 412 -5.66 -9.75 -9.98
C ARG A 412 -6.89 -9.52 -10.86
N VAL A 413 -8.09 -9.72 -10.31
CA VAL A 413 -9.37 -9.39 -10.94
C VAL A 413 -9.48 -7.90 -11.25
N ALA A 414 -9.15 -7.05 -10.27
CA ALA A 414 -9.16 -5.61 -10.44
C ALA A 414 -8.20 -5.17 -11.56
N PHE A 415 -7.02 -5.79 -11.67
CA PHE A 415 -6.04 -5.52 -12.74
C PHE A 415 -6.55 -5.94 -14.13
N ASN A 416 -7.12 -7.14 -14.27
CA ASN A 416 -7.69 -7.59 -15.55
C ASN A 416 -8.85 -6.71 -16.02
N LEU A 417 -9.66 -6.21 -15.08
CA LEU A 417 -10.80 -5.33 -15.36
C LEU A 417 -10.40 -3.86 -15.56
N ASP A 418 -9.22 -3.45 -15.07
CA ASP A 418 -8.72 -2.06 -15.14
C ASP A 418 -8.70 -1.54 -16.58
N ARG A 419 -8.35 -2.37 -17.57
CA ARG A 419 -8.35 -1.97 -18.98
C ARG A 419 -9.74 -1.65 -19.53
N GLY A 420 -10.77 -2.30 -19.01
CA GLY A 420 -12.18 -2.02 -19.34
C GLY A 420 -12.70 -0.78 -18.60
N PHE A 421 -12.39 -0.66 -17.31
CA PHE A 421 -12.80 0.49 -16.49
C PHE A 421 -12.07 1.79 -16.89
N LYS A 422 -10.81 1.72 -17.35
CA LYS A 422 -10.08 2.86 -17.93
C LYS A 422 -10.77 3.47 -19.13
N LYS A 423 -11.45 2.68 -19.98
CA LYS A 423 -12.27 3.20 -21.08
C LYS A 423 -13.46 4.04 -20.59
N CYS A 424 -13.91 3.79 -19.36
CA CYS A 424 -14.99 4.52 -18.70
C CYS A 424 -14.47 5.58 -17.71
N ARG A 425 -13.16 5.90 -17.72
CA ARG A 425 -12.50 6.80 -16.73
C ARG A 425 -12.69 6.36 -15.27
N ALA A 426 -12.74 5.06 -15.03
CA ALA A 426 -12.91 4.46 -13.72
C ALA A 426 -11.69 3.59 -13.36
N CYS A 427 -11.45 3.39 -12.06
CA CYS A 427 -10.34 2.57 -11.56
C CYS A 427 -10.77 1.10 -11.45
N GLY A 428 -9.89 0.15 -11.78
CA GLY A 428 -10.13 -1.28 -11.59
C GLY A 428 -10.50 -1.68 -10.15
N LYS A 429 -10.10 -0.90 -9.13
CA LYS A 429 -10.55 -1.06 -7.73
C LYS A 429 -12.10 -0.96 -7.60
N GLN A 430 -12.79 -0.23 -8.47
CA GLN A 430 -14.26 -0.11 -8.45
C GLN A 430 -14.98 -1.39 -8.92
N ALA A 431 -14.28 -2.29 -9.62
CA ALA A 431 -14.83 -3.59 -9.97
C ALA A 431 -15.11 -4.46 -8.73
N LEU A 432 -14.29 -4.32 -7.69
CA LEU A 432 -14.47 -4.99 -6.40
C LEU A 432 -15.73 -4.50 -5.70
N THR A 433 -15.93 -3.18 -5.70
CA THR A 433 -17.15 -2.56 -5.18
C THR A 433 -18.38 -3.00 -5.97
N MET A 434 -18.28 -3.12 -7.31
CA MET A 434 -19.36 -3.69 -8.12
C MET A 434 -19.62 -5.16 -7.80
N CYS A 435 -18.60 -5.98 -7.54
CA CYS A 435 -18.79 -7.38 -7.15
C CYS A 435 -19.45 -7.50 -5.77
N LEU A 436 -19.11 -6.62 -4.83
CA LEU A 436 -19.75 -6.54 -3.51
C LEU A 436 -21.20 -6.04 -3.60
N VAL A 437 -21.46 -5.01 -4.43
CA VAL A 437 -22.80 -4.48 -4.66
C VAL A 437 -23.65 -5.49 -5.43
N ALA A 438 -23.10 -6.15 -6.44
CA ALA A 438 -23.77 -7.22 -7.17
C ALA A 438 -24.06 -8.39 -6.24
N GLY A 439 -23.11 -8.79 -5.39
CA GLY A 439 -23.34 -9.82 -4.38
C GLY A 439 -24.47 -9.43 -3.41
N ARG A 440 -24.46 -8.22 -2.87
CA ARG A 440 -25.57 -7.73 -2.02
C ARG A 440 -26.89 -7.65 -2.77
N ALA A 441 -26.90 -7.16 -4.01
CA ALA A 441 -28.11 -7.05 -4.83
C ALA A 441 -28.67 -8.44 -5.21
N PHE A 442 -27.81 -9.41 -5.52
CA PHE A 442 -28.20 -10.79 -5.81
C PHE A 442 -28.72 -11.53 -4.57
N LEU A 443 -28.24 -11.16 -3.38
CA LEU A 443 -28.74 -11.67 -2.09
C LEU A 443 -30.08 -11.04 -1.67
N ILE A 444 -30.42 -9.86 -2.21
CA ILE A 444 -31.67 -9.14 -1.94
C ILE A 444 -32.74 -9.43 -3.01
N LEU A 445 -32.36 -10.03 -4.15
CA LEU A 445 -33.30 -10.40 -5.20
C LEU A 445 -34.29 -11.45 -4.65
N PRO A 446 -35.60 -11.16 -4.63
CA PRO A 446 -36.59 -12.09 -4.14
C PRO A 446 -36.61 -13.33 -5.03
N ARG A 447 -36.65 -14.51 -4.41
CA ARG A 447 -37.18 -15.70 -5.07
C ARG A 447 -38.68 -15.57 -5.26
#